data_AF-A0A8H5C9P4-F1
#
_entry.id   AF-A0A8H5C9P4-F1
#
_cell.length_a   1.000
_cell.length_b   1.000
_cell.length_c   1.000
_cell.angle_alpha   90.00
_cell.angle_beta   90.00
_cell.angle_gamma   90.00
#
_symmetry.space_group_name_H-M   'P 1'
#
loop_
_entity.id
_entity.type
_entity.pdbx_description
1 polymer ?
#
loop_
_entity_poly.entity_id
_entity_poly.type
_entity_poly.pdbx_seq_one_letter_code
_entity_poly.pdbx_strand_id
1 'polypeptide(L)'
;MYFNLLKQSDHNLQAAQSRAADIIQSSRSKKRGREDEDESGSDGEGSIGDEGGDDVNFISREKKTRLTLTNWLCDPKHTKASVYSSPSLIEFPDSEWNNLFNSKHIDFDVLLSFSSSVEYDNKPTYKLGDGAEIKLPGPSKRVRTHGDWTIAFGMYEDIIKFTLPWREGEIRAYRRHINNLFKSHPDSSQHINVINYDKAIRQRVASRRDLLLTDTHAFQGLYLNWIVNAPSALHNQSQFPNNSSSSSNPNQRRRFNISDICRNWNARKCSFPAKQCRNAHICSKC
;
A
#
# COMPACT_ATOMS: atom_id res chain seq x y z
N MET A 1 -4.19 -30.49 10.24
CA MET A 1 -3.50 -29.43 11.00
C MET A 1 -3.89 -27.99 10.61
N TYR A 2 -4.34 -27.69 9.37
CA TYR A 2 -4.89 -26.36 8.98
C TYR A 2 -6.12 -25.92 9.82
N PHE A 3 -6.92 -26.90 10.26
CA PHE A 3 -8.03 -26.68 11.21
C PHE A 3 -7.60 -26.12 12.56
N ASN A 4 -6.35 -26.37 13.01
CA ASN A 4 -5.91 -25.88 14.32
C ASN A 4 -5.48 -24.42 14.28
N LEU A 5 -4.98 -23.92 13.14
CA LEU A 5 -4.61 -22.50 13.00
C LEU A 5 -5.82 -21.60 12.78
N LEU A 6 -6.83 -22.05 12.04
CA LEU A 6 -8.13 -21.36 12.00
C LEU A 6 -8.77 -21.38 13.39
N LYS A 7 -8.81 -22.53 14.08
CA LYS A 7 -9.30 -22.62 15.47
C LYS A 7 -8.50 -21.76 16.44
N GLN A 8 -7.20 -21.62 16.27
CA GLN A 8 -6.37 -20.80 17.14
C GLN A 8 -6.52 -19.32 16.81
N SER A 9 -6.74 -18.96 15.54
CA SER A 9 -7.14 -17.61 15.15
C SER A 9 -8.55 -17.27 15.64
N ASP A 10 -9.48 -18.23 15.61
CA ASP A 10 -10.85 -18.11 16.10
C ASP A 10 -10.88 -18.07 17.63
N HIS A 11 -10.02 -18.84 18.30
CA HIS A 11 -9.84 -18.82 19.75
C HIS A 11 -9.16 -17.53 20.21
N ASN A 12 -8.17 -17.02 19.47
CA ASN A 12 -7.56 -15.73 19.73
C ASN A 12 -8.54 -14.58 19.43
N LEU A 13 -9.40 -14.73 18.43
CA LEU A 13 -10.48 -13.81 18.11
C LEU A 13 -11.54 -13.81 19.21
N GLN A 14 -11.97 -14.98 19.68
CA GLN A 14 -12.89 -15.12 20.81
C GLN A 14 -12.29 -14.57 22.10
N ALA A 15 -11.01 -14.86 22.39
CA ALA A 15 -10.32 -14.32 23.56
C ALA A 15 -10.17 -12.80 23.49
N ALA A 16 -9.92 -12.23 22.30
CA ALA A 16 -9.89 -10.78 22.10
C ALA A 16 -11.29 -10.16 22.23
N GLN A 17 -12.34 -10.86 21.78
CA GLN A 17 -13.74 -10.44 21.93
C GLN A 17 -14.18 -10.45 23.40
N SER A 18 -13.85 -11.49 24.18
CA SER A 18 -14.16 -11.55 25.61
C SER A 18 -13.47 -10.42 26.37
N ARG A 19 -12.18 -10.17 26.10
CA ARG A 19 -11.46 -9.05 26.70
C ARG A 19 -12.06 -7.70 26.35
N ALA A 20 -12.54 -7.51 25.12
CA ALA A 20 -13.21 -6.29 24.71
C ALA A 20 -14.60 -6.12 25.38
N ALA A 21 -15.34 -7.22 25.54
CA ALA A 21 -16.64 -7.22 26.23
C ALA A 21 -16.49 -6.89 27.72
N ASP A 22 -15.48 -7.42 28.39
CA ASP A 22 -15.17 -7.14 29.80
C ASP A 22 -14.83 -5.66 30.03
N ILE A 23 -14.09 -5.05 29.11
CA ILE A 23 -13.77 -3.61 29.14
C ILE A 23 -15.05 -2.77 28.99
N ILE A 24 -15.97 -3.18 28.10
CA ILE A 24 -17.25 -2.49 27.88
C ILE A 24 -18.16 -2.63 29.11
N GLN A 25 -18.28 -3.82 29.70
CA GLN A 25 -19.06 -4.04 30.92
C GLN A 25 -18.47 -3.28 32.11
N SER A 26 -17.16 -3.30 32.29
CA SER A 26 -16.46 -2.51 33.32
C SER A 26 -16.72 -1.01 33.17
N SER A 27 -16.73 -0.49 31.94
CA SER A 27 -17.03 0.92 31.66
C SER A 27 -18.51 1.29 31.92
N ARG A 28 -19.46 0.37 31.69
CA ARG A 28 -20.88 0.56 32.02
C ARG A 28 -21.14 0.53 33.52
N SER A 29 -20.50 -0.39 34.26
CA SER A 29 -20.61 -0.46 35.72
C SER A 29 -20.00 0.77 36.41
N LYS A 30 -18.95 1.35 35.82
CA LYS A 30 -18.33 2.60 36.32
C LYS A 30 -19.15 3.86 36.01
N LYS A 31 -20.01 3.80 34.98
CA LYS A 31 -20.94 4.89 34.63
C LYS A 31 -22.24 4.84 35.45
N ARG A 32 -22.67 3.65 35.89
CA ARG A 32 -23.84 3.46 36.78
C ARG A 32 -23.60 3.82 38.25
N GLY A 33 -22.35 4.06 38.68
CA GLY A 33 -22.03 4.45 40.05
C GLY A 33 -21.89 5.96 40.28
N ARG A 34 -22.40 6.81 39.38
CA ARG A 34 -22.22 8.27 39.47
C ARG A 34 -23.47 9.09 39.09
N GLU A 35 -24.64 8.50 39.29
CA GLU A 35 -25.94 9.18 39.11
C GLU A 35 -26.84 8.73 40.27
N ASP A 36 -26.61 9.28 41.46
CA ASP A 36 -27.59 9.34 42.56
C ASP A 36 -27.60 10.79 43.06
N GLU A 37 -28.81 11.30 43.33
CA GLU A 37 -29.22 12.67 43.66
C GLU A 37 -29.59 13.57 42.46
N ASP A 38 -30.81 13.40 41.93
CA ASP A 38 -31.90 14.35 42.16
C ASP A 38 -33.24 13.85 41.59
N GLU A 39 -34.28 13.98 42.41
CA GLU A 39 -35.63 13.42 42.29
C GLU A 39 -36.60 14.45 41.69
N SER A 40 -37.42 14.09 40.68
CA SER A 40 -38.87 14.40 40.62
C SER A 40 -39.55 13.97 39.30
N GLY A 41 -40.45 12.98 39.43
CA GLY A 41 -41.77 12.76 38.80
C GLY A 41 -42.12 13.18 37.35
N SER A 42 -42.66 12.23 36.58
CA SER A 42 -44.01 12.30 35.97
C SER A 42 -44.24 11.13 34.99
N ASP A 43 -45.42 10.51 35.10
CA ASP A 43 -45.89 9.31 34.43
C ASP A 43 -46.08 9.42 32.90
N GLY A 44 -46.00 8.27 32.22
CA GLY A 44 -46.36 8.11 30.81
C GLY A 44 -46.19 6.67 30.33
N GLU A 45 -47.25 5.86 30.47
CA GLU A 45 -47.39 4.52 29.89
C GLU A 45 -47.39 4.55 28.36
N GLY A 46 -46.74 3.57 27.71
CA GLY A 46 -46.74 3.40 26.26
C GLY A 46 -45.96 2.18 25.78
N SER A 47 -46.68 1.07 25.62
CA SER A 47 -46.26 -0.30 25.28
C SER A 47 -45.36 -0.49 24.04
N ILE A 48 -44.44 -1.45 24.21
CA ILE A 48 -44.18 -2.64 23.37
C ILE A 48 -43.90 -2.39 21.87
N GLY A 49 -42.62 -2.56 21.54
CA GLY A 49 -42.10 -2.87 20.21
C GLY A 49 -40.77 -3.61 20.38
N ASP A 50 -40.87 -4.84 20.89
CA ASP A 50 -39.81 -5.84 20.92
C ASP A 50 -39.61 -6.38 19.49
N GLU A 51 -38.61 -5.85 18.77
CA GLU A 51 -38.00 -6.54 17.62
C GLU A 51 -36.52 -6.14 17.51
N GLY A 52 -35.62 -7.13 17.55
CA GLY A 52 -34.25 -6.96 17.07
C GLY A 52 -33.12 -7.48 17.97
N GLY A 53 -33.38 -8.41 18.87
CA GLY A 53 -32.33 -9.26 19.42
C GLY A 53 -31.94 -10.34 18.41
N ASP A 54 -30.95 -10.07 17.56
CA ASP A 54 -30.10 -11.06 16.88
C ASP A 54 -28.99 -10.34 16.08
N ASP A 55 -27.96 -9.81 16.77
CA ASP A 55 -26.72 -9.41 16.10
C ASP A 55 -25.50 -9.81 16.95
N VAL A 56 -25.52 -11.06 17.40
CA VAL A 56 -24.35 -11.68 18.01
C VAL A 56 -23.39 -12.07 16.89
N ASN A 57 -22.50 -11.13 16.57
CA ASN A 57 -21.17 -11.37 16.00
C ASN A 57 -21.02 -11.45 14.46
N PHE A 58 -21.76 -10.67 13.66
CA PHE A 58 -21.32 -10.39 12.28
C PHE A 58 -20.15 -9.39 12.27
N ILE A 59 -18.93 -9.89 12.50
CA ILE A 59 -17.73 -9.07 12.31
C ILE A 59 -17.59 -8.78 10.82
N SER A 60 -17.73 -7.51 10.45
CA SER A 60 -17.55 -7.05 9.08
C SER A 60 -16.15 -7.42 8.55
N ARG A 61 -16.01 -7.60 7.24
CA ARG A 61 -14.75 -8.04 6.59
C ARG A 61 -13.59 -7.08 6.87
N GLU A 62 -13.90 -5.80 6.96
CA GLU A 62 -12.99 -4.70 7.29
C GLU A 62 -12.45 -4.89 8.71
N LYS A 63 -13.33 -5.18 9.67
CA LYS A 63 -12.96 -5.43 11.07
C LYS A 63 -12.09 -6.68 11.20
N LYS A 64 -12.45 -7.78 10.51
CA LYS A 64 -11.63 -9.02 10.48
C LYS A 64 -10.23 -8.74 9.93
N THR A 65 -10.16 -8.07 8.77
CA THR A 65 -8.89 -7.71 8.13
C THR A 65 -8.02 -6.85 9.03
N ARG A 66 -8.59 -5.80 9.64
CA ARG A 66 -7.86 -4.90 10.53
C ARG A 66 -7.28 -5.62 11.76
N LEU A 67 -8.05 -6.52 12.36
CA LEU A 67 -7.58 -7.29 13.51
C LEU A 67 -6.43 -8.22 13.11
N THR A 68 -6.57 -8.95 12.00
CA THR A 68 -5.53 -9.84 11.50
C THR A 68 -4.25 -9.09 11.16
N LEU A 69 -4.33 -7.96 10.46
CA LEU A 69 -3.16 -7.12 10.16
C LEU A 69 -2.49 -6.58 11.44
N THR A 70 -3.28 -6.24 12.47
CA THR A 70 -2.74 -5.79 13.76
C THR A 70 -1.96 -6.91 14.44
N ASN A 71 -2.48 -8.14 14.43
CA ASN A 71 -1.79 -9.30 14.99
C ASN A 71 -0.49 -9.60 14.25
N TRP A 72 -0.49 -9.51 12.91
CA TRP A 72 0.73 -9.69 12.12
C TRP A 72 1.80 -8.65 12.44
N LEU A 73 1.40 -7.40 12.64
CA LEU A 73 2.33 -6.31 12.97
C LEU A 73 2.93 -6.43 14.37
N CYS A 74 2.22 -7.05 15.32
CA CYS A 74 2.75 -7.30 16.67
C CYS A 74 3.96 -8.26 16.62
N ASP A 75 3.88 -9.34 15.83
CA ASP A 75 5.00 -10.26 15.63
C ASP A 75 5.05 -10.79 14.19
N PRO A 76 5.68 -10.04 13.26
CA PRO A 76 5.78 -10.44 11.87
C PRO A 76 6.64 -11.69 11.68
N LYS A 77 7.64 -11.92 12.56
CA LYS A 77 8.55 -13.05 12.47
C LYS A 77 7.85 -14.35 12.83
N HIS A 78 7.09 -14.33 13.93
CA HIS A 78 6.29 -15.47 14.33
C HIS A 78 5.19 -15.78 13.32
N THR A 79 4.51 -14.75 12.80
CA THR A 79 3.50 -14.92 11.75
C THR A 79 4.10 -15.61 10.52
N LYS A 80 5.27 -15.15 10.07
CA LYS A 80 5.98 -15.77 8.96
C LYS A 80 6.37 -17.22 9.25
N ALA A 81 6.98 -17.50 10.40
CA ALA A 81 7.35 -18.87 10.78
C ALA A 81 6.13 -19.81 10.83
N SER A 82 5.00 -19.32 11.35
CA SER A 82 3.74 -20.05 11.38
C SER A 82 3.24 -20.37 9.97
N VAL A 83 3.27 -19.41 9.06
CA VAL A 83 2.88 -19.63 7.65
C VAL A 83 3.79 -20.64 6.96
N TYR A 84 5.11 -20.57 7.16
CA TYR A 84 6.07 -21.51 6.57
C TYR A 84 5.92 -22.94 7.10
N SER A 85 5.33 -23.11 8.29
CA SER A 85 4.98 -24.42 8.83
C SER A 85 3.72 -25.05 8.22
N SER A 86 2.97 -24.30 7.39
CA SER A 86 1.75 -24.79 6.77
C SER A 86 2.05 -25.80 5.65
N PRO A 87 1.37 -26.96 5.61
CA PRO A 87 1.55 -27.94 4.53
C PRO A 87 1.01 -27.47 3.17
N SER A 88 0.18 -26.42 3.15
CA SER A 88 -0.38 -25.80 1.95
C SER A 88 0.31 -24.47 1.61
N LEU A 89 1.59 -24.33 1.96
CA LEU A 89 2.38 -23.13 1.69
C LEU A 89 2.39 -22.83 0.19
N ILE A 90 2.11 -21.57 -0.15
CA ILE A 90 2.18 -21.06 -1.52
C ILE A 90 3.57 -20.49 -1.78
N GLU A 91 4.11 -20.76 -2.97
CA GLU A 91 5.34 -20.15 -3.44
C GLU A 91 5.17 -18.63 -3.61
N PHE A 92 5.99 -17.87 -2.90
CA PHE A 92 5.90 -16.41 -2.90
C PHE A 92 7.25 -15.78 -2.49
N PRO A 93 7.65 -14.63 -3.06
CA PRO A 93 8.94 -14.02 -2.76
C PRO A 93 9.08 -13.65 -1.29
N ASP A 94 10.25 -13.89 -0.71
CA ASP A 94 10.51 -13.60 0.71
C ASP A 94 10.32 -12.11 1.04
N SER A 95 10.75 -11.22 0.14
CA SER A 95 10.55 -9.78 0.29
C SER A 95 9.07 -9.41 0.39
N GLU A 96 8.22 -10.08 -0.38
CA GLU A 96 6.80 -9.79 -0.43
C GLU A 96 6.04 -10.43 0.74
N TRP A 97 6.49 -11.56 1.27
CA TRP A 97 6.03 -12.05 2.59
C TRP A 97 6.28 -11.00 3.67
N ASN A 98 7.48 -10.42 3.68
CA ASN A 98 7.81 -9.37 4.64
C ASN A 98 6.93 -8.13 4.42
N ASN A 99 6.66 -7.71 3.18
CA ASN A 99 5.75 -6.61 2.90
C ASN A 99 4.34 -6.89 3.41
N LEU A 100 3.78 -8.09 3.13
CA LEU A 100 2.45 -8.48 3.55
C LEU A 100 2.27 -8.41 5.08
N PHE A 101 3.16 -9.05 5.84
CA PHE A 101 3.06 -9.08 7.30
C PHE A 101 3.35 -7.72 7.96
N ASN A 102 4.10 -6.86 7.27
CA ASN A 102 4.30 -5.48 7.70
C ASN A 102 3.21 -4.52 7.20
N SER A 103 2.08 -5.03 6.68
CA SER A 103 0.98 -4.22 6.13
C SER A 103 1.45 -3.22 5.06
N LYS A 104 2.49 -3.56 4.31
CA LYS A 104 2.97 -2.80 3.15
C LYS A 104 2.33 -3.33 1.88
N HIS A 105 2.28 -2.48 0.86
CA HIS A 105 1.84 -2.91 -0.46
C HIS A 105 2.82 -3.93 -1.04
N ILE A 106 2.29 -4.92 -1.75
CA ILE A 106 3.08 -5.92 -2.49
C ILE A 106 3.52 -5.32 -3.83
N ASP A 107 4.78 -5.51 -4.18
CA ASP A 107 5.34 -5.03 -5.45
C ASP A 107 5.12 -6.06 -6.57
N PHE A 108 4.31 -5.67 -7.56
CA PHE A 108 4.00 -6.54 -8.69
C PHE A 108 5.18 -6.74 -9.64
N ASP A 109 6.14 -5.82 -9.65
CA ASP A 109 7.37 -6.00 -10.43
C ASP A 109 8.20 -7.16 -9.88
N VAL A 110 8.21 -7.34 -8.55
CA VAL A 110 8.85 -8.47 -7.88
C VAL A 110 8.11 -9.77 -8.18
N LEU A 111 6.77 -9.77 -8.10
CA LEU A 111 5.97 -10.96 -8.43
C LEU A 111 6.19 -11.42 -9.88
N LEU A 112 6.19 -10.48 -10.83
CA LEU A 112 6.42 -10.80 -12.24
C LEU A 112 7.85 -11.31 -12.50
N SER A 113 8.83 -10.74 -11.80
CA SER A 113 10.22 -11.20 -11.87
C SER A 113 10.34 -12.62 -11.33
N PHE A 114 9.68 -12.92 -10.21
CA PHE A 114 9.65 -14.23 -9.58
C PHE A 114 8.98 -15.28 -10.47
N SER A 115 7.81 -14.97 -11.04
CA SER A 115 7.05 -15.92 -11.89
C SER A 115 7.81 -16.36 -13.15
N SER A 116 8.81 -15.58 -13.54
CA SER A 116 9.61 -15.82 -14.74
C SER A 116 11.04 -16.28 -14.44
N SER A 117 11.42 -16.34 -13.15
CA SER A 117 12.74 -16.78 -12.75
C SER A 117 12.77 -18.30 -12.82
N VAL A 118 13.59 -18.84 -13.71
CA VAL A 118 13.91 -20.29 -13.75
C VAL A 118 14.92 -20.65 -12.66
N GLU A 119 15.64 -19.65 -12.13
CA GLU A 119 16.62 -19.82 -11.06
C GLU A 119 16.03 -19.49 -9.68
N TYR A 120 16.37 -20.31 -8.68
CA TYR A 120 16.13 -20.01 -7.26
C TYR A 120 16.80 -18.68 -6.90
N ASP A 121 16.00 -17.66 -6.55
CA ASP A 121 16.35 -16.32 -6.04
C ASP A 121 17.84 -15.95 -6.03
N ASN A 122 18.47 -16.01 -7.20
CA ASN A 122 19.84 -15.60 -7.38
C ASN A 122 19.76 -14.11 -7.68
N LYS A 123 19.94 -13.30 -6.64
CA LYS A 123 20.27 -11.89 -6.80
C LYS A 123 21.36 -11.81 -7.87
N PRO A 124 21.13 -11.21 -9.05
CA PRO A 124 22.10 -11.21 -10.12
C PRO A 124 23.35 -10.49 -9.61
N THR A 125 24.38 -11.29 -9.31
CA THR A 125 25.61 -10.83 -8.70
C THR A 125 26.62 -10.73 -9.83
N TYR A 126 26.84 -9.52 -10.33
CA TYR A 126 27.85 -9.30 -11.35
C TYR A 126 29.19 -9.07 -10.66
N LYS A 127 30.18 -9.91 -10.98
CA LYS A 127 31.57 -9.72 -10.56
C LYS A 127 32.18 -8.64 -11.44
N LEU A 128 32.43 -7.47 -10.86
CA LEU A 128 33.35 -6.51 -11.46
C LEU A 128 34.76 -6.94 -10.99
N GLY A 129 35.73 -6.99 -11.90
CA GLY A 129 37.09 -7.46 -11.59
C GLY A 129 37.68 -6.82 -10.32
N ASP A 130 38.57 -7.55 -9.64
CA ASP A 130 39.14 -7.25 -8.32
C ASP A 130 38.18 -7.33 -7.12
N GLY A 131 37.25 -8.29 -7.15
CA GLY A 131 36.55 -8.74 -5.94
C GLY A 131 35.38 -7.87 -5.47
N ALA A 132 34.95 -6.89 -6.29
CA ALA A 132 33.76 -6.10 -6.03
C ALA A 132 32.51 -6.72 -6.70
N GLU A 133 31.57 -7.18 -5.87
CA GLU A 133 30.26 -7.65 -6.32
C GLU A 133 29.25 -6.50 -6.33
N ILE A 134 28.67 -6.19 -7.50
CA ILE A 134 27.57 -5.25 -7.61
C ILE A 134 26.27 -6.04 -7.56
N LYS A 135 25.56 -5.96 -6.43
CA LYS A 135 24.18 -6.40 -6.31
C LYS A 135 23.30 -5.28 -6.83
N LEU A 136 22.71 -5.44 -8.01
CA LEU A 136 21.72 -4.49 -8.49
C LEU A 136 20.43 -4.67 -7.67
N PRO A 137 19.99 -3.67 -6.91
CA PRO A 137 18.79 -3.78 -6.11
C PRO A 137 17.58 -3.52 -6.99
N GLY A 138 16.85 -4.56 -7.38
CA GLY A 138 15.53 -4.38 -7.97
C GLY A 138 15.00 -5.59 -8.74
N PRO A 139 13.68 -5.59 -9.02
CA PRO A 139 13.07 -6.62 -9.86
C PRO A 139 13.69 -6.62 -11.27
N SER A 140 13.87 -7.80 -11.86
CA SER A 140 14.43 -7.97 -13.21
C SER A 140 13.42 -7.63 -14.32
N LYS A 141 12.12 -7.76 -14.03
CA LYS A 141 11.01 -7.39 -14.90
C LYS A 141 10.23 -6.19 -14.35
N ARG A 142 9.44 -5.57 -15.21
CA ARG A 142 8.50 -4.48 -14.87
C ARG A 142 7.16 -4.78 -15.49
N VAL A 143 6.10 -4.60 -14.73
CA VAL A 143 4.73 -4.71 -15.23
C VAL A 143 4.46 -3.55 -16.17
N ARG A 144 4.24 -3.84 -17.46
CA ARG A 144 3.99 -2.81 -18.48
C ARG A 144 2.72 -3.06 -19.27
N THR A 145 2.24 -4.29 -19.30
CA THR A 145 1.09 -4.70 -20.08
C THR A 145 -0.02 -5.27 -19.21
N HIS A 146 -1.23 -5.40 -19.78
CA HIS A 146 -2.33 -6.12 -19.15
C HIS A 146 -1.98 -7.59 -18.83
N GLY A 147 -1.21 -8.25 -19.71
CA GLY A 147 -0.73 -9.62 -19.49
C GLY A 147 0.21 -9.73 -18.29
N ASP A 148 1.21 -8.85 -18.21
CA ASP A 148 2.12 -8.77 -17.07
C ASP A 148 1.36 -8.57 -15.75
N TRP A 149 0.42 -7.62 -15.77
CA TRP A 149 -0.41 -7.31 -14.60
C TRP A 149 -1.28 -8.51 -14.21
N THR A 150 -1.84 -9.24 -15.19
CA THR A 150 -2.68 -10.41 -14.93
C THR A 150 -1.91 -11.53 -14.22
N ILE A 151 -0.65 -11.76 -14.63
CA ILE A 151 0.22 -12.76 -13.99
C ILE A 151 0.53 -12.34 -12.55
N ALA A 152 1.02 -11.12 -12.35
CA ALA A 152 1.36 -10.61 -11.02
C ALA A 152 0.14 -10.54 -10.08
N PHE A 153 -1.01 -10.10 -10.60
CA PHE A 153 -2.25 -10.05 -9.84
C PHE A 153 -2.76 -11.44 -9.47
N GLY A 154 -2.58 -12.45 -10.33
CA GLY A 154 -2.93 -13.83 -10.00
C GLY A 154 -2.22 -14.32 -8.74
N MET A 155 -0.90 -14.14 -8.68
CA MET A 155 -0.11 -14.46 -7.49
C MET A 155 -0.54 -13.66 -6.26
N TYR A 156 -0.84 -12.37 -6.43
CA TYR A 156 -1.39 -11.52 -5.37
C TYR A 156 -2.77 -12.00 -4.88
N GLU A 157 -3.62 -12.48 -5.78
CA GLU A 157 -4.93 -13.01 -5.43
C GLU A 157 -4.79 -14.30 -4.61
N ASP A 158 -3.90 -15.20 -5.01
CA ASP A 158 -3.66 -16.47 -4.32
C ASP A 158 -3.12 -16.25 -2.90
N ILE A 159 -2.16 -15.33 -2.72
CA ILE A 159 -1.60 -15.03 -1.40
C ILE A 159 -2.63 -14.38 -0.46
N ILE A 160 -3.48 -13.50 -0.98
CA ILE A 160 -4.54 -12.88 -0.18
C ILE A 160 -5.62 -13.90 0.16
N LYS A 161 -5.99 -14.82 -0.75
CA LYS A 161 -6.94 -15.90 -0.43
C LYS A 161 -6.39 -16.86 0.62
N PHE A 162 -5.08 -17.16 0.58
CA PHE A 162 -4.42 -18.01 1.55
C PHE A 162 -4.34 -17.36 2.94
N THR A 163 -3.96 -16.08 3.01
CA THR A 163 -3.74 -15.40 4.29
C THR A 163 -4.97 -14.68 4.86
N LEU A 164 -5.89 -14.22 4.00
CA LEU A 164 -7.10 -13.46 4.34
C LEU A 164 -8.32 -14.01 3.54
N PRO A 165 -8.77 -15.26 3.78
CA PRO A 165 -9.79 -15.91 2.95
C PRO A 165 -11.10 -15.12 2.80
N TRP A 166 -11.53 -14.39 3.84
CA TRP A 166 -12.74 -13.57 3.81
C TRP A 166 -12.67 -12.37 2.86
N ARG A 167 -11.49 -12.03 2.33
CA ARG A 167 -11.31 -10.96 1.34
C ARG A 167 -11.47 -11.45 -0.11
N GLU A 168 -11.73 -12.73 -0.35
CA GLU A 168 -11.86 -13.26 -1.72
C GLU A 168 -12.85 -12.46 -2.58
N GLY A 169 -14.05 -12.18 -2.06
CA GLY A 169 -15.07 -11.43 -2.81
C GLY A 169 -14.64 -10.01 -3.15
N GLU A 170 -13.89 -9.36 -2.25
CA GLU A 170 -13.33 -8.02 -2.45
C GLU A 170 -12.27 -8.04 -3.56
N ILE A 171 -11.32 -8.97 -3.48
CA ILE A 171 -10.22 -9.11 -4.46
C ILE A 171 -10.78 -9.42 -5.85
N ARG A 172 -11.77 -10.31 -5.94
CA ARG A 172 -12.43 -10.65 -7.21
C ARG A 172 -13.14 -9.44 -7.83
N ALA A 173 -13.83 -8.64 -7.02
CA ALA A 173 -14.48 -7.42 -7.47
C ALA A 173 -13.47 -6.37 -7.93
N TYR A 174 -12.37 -6.20 -7.19
CA TYR A 174 -11.28 -5.30 -7.56
C TYR A 174 -10.58 -5.73 -8.85
N ARG A 175 -10.31 -7.03 -9.03
CA ARG A 175 -9.76 -7.56 -10.28
C ARG A 175 -10.63 -7.22 -11.49
N ARG A 176 -11.96 -7.35 -11.33
CA ARG A 176 -12.93 -6.98 -12.38
C ARG A 176 -12.87 -5.49 -12.68
N HIS A 177 -12.79 -4.65 -11.66
CA HIS A 177 -12.65 -3.19 -11.81
C HIS A 177 -11.43 -2.82 -12.67
N ILE A 178 -10.25 -3.31 -12.32
CA ILE A 178 -9.02 -3.01 -13.07
C ILE A 178 -9.05 -3.62 -14.48
N ASN A 179 -9.55 -4.85 -14.64
CA ASN A 179 -9.74 -5.45 -15.97
C ASN A 179 -10.69 -4.62 -16.86
N ASN A 180 -11.75 -4.06 -16.30
CA ASN A 180 -12.64 -3.18 -17.06
C ASN A 180 -11.92 -1.91 -17.52
N LEU A 181 -10.99 -1.37 -16.72
CA LEU A 181 -10.17 -0.23 -17.15
C LEU A 181 -9.25 -0.60 -18.31
N PHE A 182 -8.58 -1.76 -18.27
CA PHE A 182 -7.79 -2.23 -19.43
C PHE A 182 -8.66 -2.42 -20.68
N LYS A 183 -9.88 -2.97 -20.53
CA LYS A 183 -10.82 -3.12 -21.65
C LYS A 183 -11.27 -1.78 -22.24
N SER A 184 -11.49 -0.78 -21.40
CA SER A 184 -11.86 0.57 -21.83
C SER A 184 -10.70 1.36 -22.44
N HIS A 185 -9.45 0.96 -22.18
CA HIS A 185 -8.23 1.59 -22.70
C HIS A 185 -7.40 0.55 -23.46
N PRO A 186 -7.88 0.07 -24.63
CA PRO A 186 -7.28 -1.04 -25.36
C PRO A 186 -5.92 -0.70 -25.99
N ASP A 187 -5.58 0.59 -26.10
CA ASP A 187 -4.27 1.01 -26.56
C ASP A 187 -3.21 0.69 -25.50
N SER A 188 -2.21 -0.10 -25.90
CA SER A 188 -1.09 -0.50 -25.04
C SER A 188 -0.31 0.70 -24.47
N SER A 189 -0.32 1.84 -25.16
CA SER A 189 0.30 3.08 -24.66
C SER A 189 -0.35 3.57 -23.35
N GLN A 190 -1.62 3.23 -23.13
CA GLN A 190 -2.41 3.65 -21.98
C GLN A 190 -2.40 2.61 -20.84
N HIS A 191 -1.87 1.40 -21.08
CA HIS A 191 -1.78 0.37 -20.04
C HIS A 191 -0.99 0.83 -18.81
N ILE A 192 0.07 1.62 -19.01
CA ILE A 192 0.89 2.14 -17.91
C ILE A 192 0.09 3.01 -16.94
N ASN A 193 -0.93 3.72 -17.44
CA ASN A 193 -1.81 4.56 -16.65
C ASN A 193 -2.70 3.73 -15.74
N VAL A 194 -3.28 2.64 -16.27
CA VAL A 194 -4.08 1.68 -15.51
C VAL A 194 -3.22 0.98 -14.44
N ILE A 195 -1.98 0.61 -14.78
CA ILE A 195 -1.02 -0.01 -13.85
C ILE A 195 -0.66 0.95 -12.71
N ASN A 196 -0.37 2.21 -13.03
CA ASN A 196 -0.05 3.22 -12.02
C ASN A 196 -1.25 3.54 -11.12
N TYR A 197 -2.46 3.57 -11.69
CA TYR A 197 -3.70 3.69 -10.94
C TYR A 197 -3.89 2.55 -9.94
N ASP A 198 -3.75 1.29 -10.39
CA ASP A 198 -3.79 0.10 -9.52
C ASP A 198 -2.74 0.17 -8.41
N LYS A 199 -1.49 0.50 -8.76
CA LYS A 199 -0.40 0.63 -7.79
C LYS A 199 -0.71 1.68 -6.73
N ALA A 200 -1.23 2.84 -7.13
CA ALA A 200 -1.60 3.92 -6.22
C ALA A 200 -2.76 3.51 -5.28
N ILE A 201 -3.75 2.76 -5.78
CA ILE A 201 -4.82 2.21 -4.93
C ILE A 201 -4.25 1.25 -3.89
N ARG A 202 -3.47 0.25 -4.33
CA ARG A 202 -2.91 -0.75 -3.41
C ARG A 202 -2.01 -0.10 -2.34
N GLN A 203 -1.24 0.91 -2.71
CA GLN A 203 -0.45 1.71 -1.75
C GLN A 203 -1.32 2.46 -0.75
N ARG A 204 -2.40 3.10 -1.22
CA ARG A 204 -3.33 3.82 -0.35
C ARG A 204 -4.05 2.89 0.62
N VAL A 205 -4.56 1.75 0.14
CA VAL A 205 -5.24 0.74 0.98
C VAL A 205 -4.27 0.11 1.98
N ALA A 206 -3.03 -0.20 1.59
CA ALA A 206 -2.04 -0.71 2.54
C ALA A 206 -1.70 0.30 3.65
N SER A 207 -1.71 1.60 3.33
CA SER A 207 -1.40 2.68 4.28
C SER A 207 -2.60 3.09 5.15
N ARG A 208 -3.83 2.71 4.77
CA ARG A 208 -5.07 3.11 5.43
C ARG A 208 -5.91 1.90 5.83
N ARG A 209 -6.08 1.69 7.13
CA ARG A 209 -6.82 0.54 7.69
C ARG A 209 -8.35 0.67 7.64
N ASP A 210 -8.85 1.78 7.10
CA ASP A 210 -10.27 2.09 6.98
C ASP A 210 -10.81 1.97 5.55
N LEU A 211 -9.96 1.56 4.60
CA LEU A 211 -10.32 1.40 3.19
C LEU A 211 -10.25 -0.07 2.75
N LEU A 212 -11.16 -0.44 1.87
CA LEU A 212 -11.13 -1.64 1.05
C LEU A 212 -10.79 -1.30 -0.40
N LEU A 213 -10.28 -2.30 -1.14
CA LEU A 213 -10.04 -2.19 -2.59
C LEU A 213 -11.35 -1.96 -3.38
N THR A 214 -12.49 -2.33 -2.81
CA THR A 214 -13.82 -2.10 -3.41
C THR A 214 -14.38 -0.71 -3.16
N ASP A 215 -13.73 0.12 -2.34
CA ASP A 215 -14.19 1.48 -2.04
C ASP A 215 -13.83 2.45 -3.17
N THR A 216 -14.28 2.15 -4.39
CA THR A 216 -13.92 2.87 -5.62
C THR A 216 -14.16 4.37 -5.54
N HIS A 217 -15.21 4.80 -4.82
CA HIS A 217 -15.48 6.21 -4.55
C HIS A 217 -14.32 6.91 -3.81
N ALA A 218 -13.66 6.23 -2.88
CA ALA A 218 -12.50 6.78 -2.15
C ALA A 218 -11.25 6.95 -3.05
N PHE A 219 -11.27 6.41 -4.27
CA PHE A 219 -10.19 6.48 -5.24
C PHE A 219 -10.46 7.44 -6.40
N GLN A 220 -11.54 8.21 -6.36
CA GLN A 220 -11.89 9.15 -7.44
C GLN A 220 -10.75 10.12 -7.79
N GLY A 221 -10.06 10.66 -6.79
CA GLY A 221 -8.90 11.53 -7.03
C GLY A 221 -7.73 10.81 -7.73
N LEU A 222 -7.53 9.51 -7.45
CA LEU A 222 -6.52 8.70 -8.16
C LEU A 222 -6.96 8.41 -9.59
N TYR A 223 -8.26 8.17 -9.80
CA TYR A 223 -8.82 7.92 -11.11
C TYR A 223 -8.67 9.14 -12.02
N LEU A 224 -9.00 10.32 -11.51
CA LEU A 224 -8.79 11.58 -12.23
C LEU A 224 -7.32 11.79 -12.58
N ASN A 225 -6.39 11.53 -11.65
CA ASN A 225 -4.97 11.75 -11.88
C ASN A 225 -4.36 10.78 -12.90
N TRP A 226 -4.69 9.50 -12.80
CA TRP A 226 -4.02 8.46 -13.57
C TRP A 226 -4.77 8.05 -14.83
N ILE A 227 -6.10 8.17 -14.88
CA ILE A 227 -6.91 7.72 -16.02
C ILE A 227 -7.39 8.90 -16.87
N VAL A 228 -8.02 9.92 -16.26
CA VAL A 228 -8.63 11.04 -17.01
C VAL A 228 -7.60 12.08 -17.43
N ASN A 229 -6.82 12.57 -16.46
CA ASN A 229 -5.82 13.62 -16.67
C ASN A 229 -4.42 13.04 -16.82
N ALA A 230 -4.34 11.78 -17.25
CA ALA A 230 -3.08 11.07 -17.35
C ALA A 230 -2.10 11.94 -18.16
N PRO A 231 -0.94 12.31 -17.60
CA PRO A 231 0.00 13.13 -18.33
C PRO A 231 0.36 12.40 -19.62
N SER A 232 0.09 13.04 -20.78
CA SER A 232 0.46 12.49 -22.07
C SER A 232 1.93 12.11 -22.01
N ALA A 233 2.22 10.82 -22.18
CA ALA A 233 3.49 10.22 -21.83
C ALA A 233 4.65 10.84 -22.63
N LEU A 234 5.27 11.90 -22.09
CA LEU A 234 6.69 12.11 -22.27
C LEU A 234 7.38 11.09 -21.37
N HIS A 235 7.91 10.07 -22.03
CA HIS A 235 8.73 9.02 -21.48
C HIS A 235 9.85 9.61 -20.61
N ASN A 236 9.62 9.68 -19.30
CA ASN A 236 10.66 9.77 -18.30
C ASN A 236 10.13 9.18 -17.01
N GLN A 237 10.56 7.95 -16.72
CA GLN A 237 10.61 7.46 -15.35
C GLN A 237 11.44 8.44 -14.52
N SER A 238 10.80 9.44 -13.95
CA SER A 238 11.30 10.11 -12.76
C SER A 238 10.63 9.43 -11.58
N GLN A 239 11.41 8.55 -10.97
CA GLN A 239 11.17 7.98 -9.66
C GLN A 239 10.80 9.13 -8.71
N PHE A 240 9.69 8.98 -7.98
CA PHE A 240 9.48 9.79 -6.78
C PHE A 240 10.66 9.52 -5.82
N PRO A 241 11.30 10.56 -5.27
CA PRO A 241 12.52 10.39 -4.50
C PRO A 241 12.19 9.77 -3.14
N ASN A 242 12.85 8.64 -2.85
CA ASN A 242 13.12 8.27 -1.48
C ASN A 242 14.08 9.30 -0.90
N ASN A 243 13.79 9.69 0.34
CA ASN A 243 14.60 10.58 1.15
C ASN A 243 16.01 10.00 1.32
N SER A 244 16.99 10.49 0.56
CA SER A 244 18.40 10.36 0.89
C SER A 244 19.21 11.55 0.37
N SER A 245 19.99 12.07 1.29
CA SER A 245 20.99 13.13 1.21
C SER A 245 21.72 13.28 -0.14
N SER A 246 21.71 14.52 -0.61
CA SER A 246 22.73 15.19 -1.44
C SER A 246 24.00 14.39 -1.74
N SER A 247 24.16 13.97 -3.00
CA SER A 247 25.47 14.01 -3.66
C SER A 247 25.28 14.47 -5.11
N SER A 248 25.88 15.61 -5.41
CA SER A 248 25.82 16.28 -6.70
C SER A 248 26.90 15.72 -7.62
N ASN A 249 26.52 15.04 -8.70
CA ASN A 249 27.43 14.67 -9.79
C ASN A 249 27.17 15.55 -11.03
N PRO A 250 28.20 16.11 -11.70
CA PRO A 250 28.08 17.39 -12.40
C PRO A 250 27.98 17.24 -13.93
N ASN A 251 27.02 16.46 -14.46
CA ASN A 251 26.99 16.24 -15.91
C ASN A 251 25.60 16.14 -16.57
N GLN A 252 24.65 16.98 -16.17
CA GLN A 252 23.47 17.24 -17.00
C GLN A 252 23.48 18.64 -17.58
N ARG A 253 23.39 18.66 -18.92
CA ARG A 253 23.37 19.82 -19.82
C ARG A 253 22.36 20.85 -19.32
N ARG A 254 22.88 22.00 -18.87
CA ARG A 254 22.15 23.06 -18.18
C ARG A 254 21.24 23.80 -19.15
N ARG A 255 19.94 23.51 -19.11
CA ARG A 255 18.92 24.45 -19.61
C ARG A 255 19.01 25.73 -18.79
N PHE A 256 19.11 26.87 -19.45
CA PHE A 256 19.20 28.19 -18.83
C PHE A 256 17.87 28.53 -18.16
N ASN A 257 17.78 28.36 -16.83
CA ASN A 257 16.70 28.92 -16.05
C ASN A 257 17.06 30.36 -15.70
N ILE A 258 16.36 31.31 -16.34
CA ILE A 258 16.45 32.76 -16.14
C ILE A 258 15.97 33.21 -14.74
N SER A 259 15.48 32.29 -13.89
CA SER A 259 14.76 32.63 -12.66
C SER A 259 15.63 33.07 -11.48
N ASP A 260 16.94 32.78 -11.47
CA ASP A 260 17.79 33.09 -10.30
C ASP A 260 18.81 34.20 -10.58
N ILE A 261 18.89 35.18 -9.68
CA ILE A 261 19.87 36.28 -9.71
C ILE A 261 21.28 35.74 -9.38
N CYS A 262 22.28 36.15 -10.16
CA CYS A 262 23.67 35.77 -9.95
C CYS A 262 24.28 36.53 -8.76
N ARG A 263 24.38 35.85 -7.61
CA ARG A 263 25.02 36.42 -6.40
C ARG A 263 26.52 36.67 -6.58
N ASN A 264 27.22 35.81 -7.33
CA ASN A 264 28.64 36.00 -7.61
C ASN A 264 28.91 37.21 -8.52
N TRP A 265 27.99 37.52 -9.45
CA TRP A 265 28.10 38.73 -10.26
C TRP A 265 27.84 39.98 -9.40
N ASN A 266 26.83 39.95 -8.53
CA ASN A 266 26.59 41.01 -7.55
C ASN A 266 27.78 41.24 -6.60
N ALA A 267 28.54 40.18 -6.29
CA ALA A 267 29.77 40.25 -5.51
C ALA A 267 31.03 40.57 -6.34
N ARG A 268 30.92 40.87 -7.64
CA ARG A 268 32.02 41.08 -8.60
C ARG A 268 33.04 39.94 -8.68
N LYS A 269 32.60 38.71 -8.42
CA LYS A 269 33.41 37.48 -8.43
C LYS A 269 33.00 36.50 -9.54
N CYS A 270 32.07 36.88 -10.41
CA CYS A 270 31.66 36.05 -11.54
C CYS A 270 32.60 36.25 -12.73
N SER A 271 33.24 35.17 -13.18
CA SER A 271 34.14 35.20 -14.34
C SER A 271 33.43 34.93 -15.67
N PHE A 272 32.13 34.66 -15.66
CA PHE A 272 31.35 34.37 -16.86
C PHE A 272 30.64 35.62 -17.39
N PRO A 273 30.60 35.86 -18.71
CA PRO A 273 29.81 36.94 -19.28
C PRO A 273 28.30 36.68 -19.14
N ALA A 274 27.48 37.73 -19.14
CA ALA A 274 26.04 37.65 -18.83
C ALA A 274 25.27 36.62 -19.68
N LYS A 275 25.64 36.45 -20.96
CA LYS A 275 25.02 35.49 -21.89
C LYS A 275 25.41 34.02 -21.66
N GLN A 276 26.46 33.78 -20.87
CA GLN A 276 26.99 32.45 -20.56
C GLN A 276 26.85 32.09 -19.09
N CYS A 277 26.48 33.05 -18.24
CA CYS A 277 26.16 32.77 -16.85
C CYS A 277 24.83 32.05 -16.76
N ARG A 278 24.79 31.01 -15.91
CA ARG A 278 23.56 30.26 -15.63
C ARG A 278 22.48 31.14 -14.98
N ASN A 279 22.90 32.14 -14.22
CA ASN A 279 22.04 33.00 -13.41
C ASN A 279 22.04 34.42 -13.99
N ALA A 280 20.93 35.14 -13.85
CA ALA A 280 20.78 36.48 -14.41
C ALA A 280 21.72 37.48 -13.74
N HIS A 281 22.47 38.24 -14.55
CA HIS A 281 23.35 39.32 -14.08
C HIS A 281 22.52 40.61 -13.85
N ILE A 282 21.68 40.59 -12.81
CA ILE A 282 20.82 41.70 -12.41
C ILE A 282 21.22 42.14 -11.00
N CYS A 283 21.25 43.45 -10.75
CA CYS A 283 21.60 43.99 -9.44
C CYS A 283 20.56 43.53 -8.42
N SER A 284 20.99 42.92 -7.31
CA SER A 284 20.04 42.51 -6.27
C SER A 284 19.54 43.68 -5.41
N LYS A 285 20.01 44.91 -5.66
CA LYS A 285 19.70 46.12 -4.89
C LYS A 285 19.08 47.25 -5.72
N CYS A 286 18.99 47.11 -7.05
CA CYS A 286 18.45 48.12 -7.95
C CYS A 286 17.23 47.59 -8.69
#